data_AF-A0A8T4PZ06-F1
#
_entry.id   AF-A0A8T4PZ06-F1
#
_cell.length_a   1.000
_cell.length_b   1.000
_cell.length_c   1.000
_cell.angle_alpha   90.00
_cell.angle_beta   90.00
_cell.angle_gamma   90.00
#
_symmetry.space_group_name_H-M   'P 1'
#
loop_
_entity.id
_entity.type
_entity.pdbx_description
1 polymer ?
#
loop_
_entity_poly.entity_id
_entity_poly.type
_entity_poly.pdbx_seq_one_letter_code
_entity_poly.pdbx_strand_id
1 'polypeptide(L)' 'MFKATIEKWGNSFRVLFPKEVIESQRLQEGDTVSVQVINLNDENADYSSSKS' A
#
# COMPACT_ATOMS: atom_id res chain seq x y z
N MET A 1 14.28 -6.80 -3.12
CA MET A 1 12.86 -6.70 -2.75
C MET A 1 12.78 -6.28 -1.30
N PHE A 2 12.23 -5.10 -1.00
CA PHE A 2 12.03 -4.70 0.40
C PHE A 2 10.89 -5.52 0.98
N LYS A 3 11.14 -6.25 2.06
CA LYS A 3 10.09 -6.92 2.84
C LYS A 3 9.66 -5.97 3.93
N ALA A 4 8.40 -5.53 3.88
CA ALA A 4 7.81 -4.77 4.96
C ALA A 4 7.02 -5.71 5.88
N THR A 5 7.10 -5.49 7.19
CA THR A 5 6.36 -6.26 8.19
C THR A 5 5.05 -5.56 8.49
N ILE A 6 3.95 -6.31 8.50
CA ILE A 6 2.67 -5.83 9.00
C ILE A 6 2.64 -6.01 10.52
N GLU A 7 2.37 -4.94 11.24
CA GLU A 7 2.32 -4.92 12.71
C GLU A 7 0.97 -4.42 13.22
N LYS A 8 0.61 -4.80 14.46
CA LYS A 8 -0.57 -4.25 15.14
C LYS A 8 -0.28 -2.84 15.65
N TRP A 9 -1.21 -1.91 15.43
CA TRP A 9 -1.18 -0.56 15.95
C TRP A 9 -2.56 -0.19 16.51
N GLY A 10 -2.72 -0.32 17.83
CA GLY A 10 -4.02 -0.17 18.48
C GLY A 10 -5.03 -1.20 17.97
N ASN A 11 -6.13 -0.72 17.39
CA ASN A 11 -7.18 -1.53 16.76
C ASN A 11 -6.99 -1.70 15.24
N SER A 12 -5.84 -1.27 14.70
CA SER A 12 -5.54 -1.30 13.26
C SER A 12 -4.24 -2.06 12.98
N PHE A 13 -3.96 -2.30 11.69
CA PHE A 13 -2.66 -2.74 11.21
C PHE A 13 -1.87 -1.57 10.67
N ARG A 14 -0.54 -1.64 10.76
CA ARG A 14 0.38 -0.68 10.14
C ARG A 14 1.46 -1.38 9.34
N VAL A 15 2.01 -0.65 8.39
CA VAL A 15 3.23 -0.99 7.66
C VAL A 15 4.16 0.21 7.74
N LEU A 16 5.44 -0.03 8.04
CA LEU A 16 6.45 1.03 8.02
C LEU A 16 7.01 1.15 6.61
N PHE A 17 6.93 2.35 6.07
CA PHE A 17 7.54 2.68 4.78
C PHE A 17 9.01 3.07 5.00
N PRO A 18 9.94 2.56 4.16
CA PRO A 18 11.30 3.06 4.14
C PRO A 18 11.34 4.56 3.86
N LYS A 19 12.30 5.26 4.46
CA LYS A 19 12.44 6.72 4.34
C LYS A 19 12.56 7.16 2.88
N GLU A 20 13.26 6.39 2.06
CA GLU A 20 13.51 6.66 0.65
C GLU A 20 12.20 6.65 -0.17
N VAL A 21 11.23 5.81 0.23
CA VAL A 21 9.90 5.76 -0.40
C VAL A 21 9.09 7.00 -0.04
N ILE A 22 9.11 7.40 1.24
CA ILE A 22 8.43 8.60 1.72
C ILE A 22 8.97 9.85 1.00
N GLU A 23 10.29 9.99 0.89
CA GLU A 23 10.94 11.14 0.24
C GLU A 23 10.67 11.17 -1.27
N SER A 24 10.77 10.03 -1.96
CA SER A 24 10.53 9.96 -3.40
C SER A 24 9.09 10.24 -3.80
N GLN A 25 8.12 9.82 -2.97
CA GLN A 25 6.69 10.08 -3.17
C GLN A 25 6.23 11.40 -2.53
N ARG A 26 7.11 12.10 -1.82
CA ARG A 26 6.83 13.35 -1.09
C ARG A 26 5.65 13.24 -0.13
N LEU A 27 5.52 12.09 0.53
CA LEU A 27 4.43 11.83 1.48
C LEU A 27 4.66 12.57 2.79
N GLN A 28 3.59 13.07 3.38
CA GLN A 28 3.57 13.76 4.67
C GLN A 28 2.50 13.18 5.60
N GLU A 29 2.66 13.42 6.91
CA GLU A 29 1.66 13.01 7.89
C GLU A 29 0.33 13.72 7.61
N GLY A 30 -0.77 12.95 7.60
CA GLY A 30 -2.11 13.44 7.30
C GLY A 30 -2.51 13.28 5.82
N ASP A 31 -1.57 12.92 4.94
CA ASP A 31 -1.91 12.60 3.54
C ASP A 31 -2.86 11.40 3.47
N THR A 32 -3.86 11.51 2.59
CA THR A 32 -4.74 10.38 2.27
C THR A 32 -4.13 9.57 1.13
N VAL A 33 -4.04 8.25 1.33
CA VAL A 33 -3.52 7.32 0.33
C VAL A 33 -4.57 6.28 -0.06
N SER A 34 -4.53 5.84 -1.31
CA SER A 34 -5.33 4.69 -1.78
C SER A 34 -4.51 3.42 -1.68
N VAL A 35 -5.08 2.36 -1.10
CA VAL A 35 -4.42 1.05 -0.95
C VAL A 35 -5.18 0.04 -1.81
N GLN A 36 -4.47 -0.64 -2.70
CA GLN A 36 -5.01 -1.72 -3.53
C GLN A 36 -4.34 -3.04 -3.16
N VAL A 37 -5.13 -4.11 -3.04
CA VAL A 37 -4.64 -5.47 -2.87
C VAL A 37 -4.58 -6.14 -4.24
N ILE A 38 -3.40 -6.57 -4.66
CA ILE A 38 -3.20 -7.29 -5.92
C ILE A 38 -2.86 -8.75 -5.59
N ASN A 39 -3.71 -9.67 -6.02
CA ASN A 39 -3.44 -11.10 -5.92
C ASN A 39 -2.53 -11.53 -7.06
N LEU A 40 -1.24 -11.73 -6.77
CA LEU A 40 -0.22 -12.07 -7.78
C LEU A 40 -0.34 -13.50 -8.35
N ASN A 41 -1.33 -14.28 -7.91
CA ASN A 41 -1.56 -15.65 -8.36
C ASN A 41 -2.61 -15.76 -9.48
N ASP A 42 -3.27 -14.67 -9.87
CA ASP A 42 -4.14 -14.64 -11.05
C ASP A 42 -3.38 -14.02 -12.21
N GLU A 43 -2.90 -14.89 -13.10
CA GLU A 43 -2.26 -14.55 -14.37
C GLU A 43 -3.19 -13.83 -15.38
N ASN A 44 -4.43 -13.48 -14.98
CA ASN A 44 -5.41 -12.74 -15.77
C ASN A 44 -6.30 -11.78 -14.93
N ALA A 45 -5.74 -11.04 -13.97
CA ALA A 45 -6.50 -9.97 -13.33
C ALA A 45 -6.69 -8.79 -14.31
N ASP A 46 -7.73 -8.87 -15.15
CA ASP A 46 -8.20 -7.80 -16.01
C ASP A 46 -8.49 -6.55 -15.16
N TYR A 47 -7.66 -5.52 -15.36
CA TYR A 47 -7.79 -4.22 -14.71
C TYR A 47 -8.94 -3.42 -15.33
N SER A 48 -10.18 -3.86 -15.13
CA SER A 48 -11.35 -3.03 -15.41
C SER A 48 -11.81 -2.36 -14.11
N SER A 49 -11.40 -1.10 -13.98
CA SER A 49 -11.99 -0.16 -13.04
C SER A 49 -13.48 -0.01 -13.33
N SER A 50 -14.31 -0.78 -12.61
CA SER A 50 -15.75 -0.55 -12.61
C SER A 50 -16.04 0.74 -11.84
N LYS A 51 -16.00 1.87 -12.56
CA LYS A 51 -16.83 3.03 -12.24
C LYS A 51 -18.26 2.70 -12.65
N SER A 52 -19.16 2.56 -11.68
CA SER A 52 -20.52 3.15 -11.62
C SER A 52 -21.28 2.58 -10.44
#